data_AF-A0A946RYE5-F1
#
_entry.id   AF-A0A946RYE5-F1
#
_cell.length_a   1.000
_cell.length_b   1.000
_cell.length_c   1.000
_cell.angle_alpha   90.00
_cell.angle_beta   90.00
_cell.angle_gamma   90.00
#
_symmetry.space_group_name_H-M   'P 1'
#
loop_
_entity.id
_entity.type
_entity.pdbx_description
1 polymer ?
#
loop_
_entity_poly.entity_id
_entity_poly.type
_entity_poly.pdbx_seq_one_letter_code
_entity_poly.pdbx_strand_id
1 'polypeptide(L)'
;MLKRLLVIFAVSAMLFGQLANAQVIWRSAKTIKKGSVIAFGEWYLSDLTKSYDWANEEWKDFPDGKTKTVWGLETMVGYGISDRWEAMVHVPVAFKSYEFNDDEKSSSGIGDIYFKTRYAVLPFNKVSKQALTLHGALRLGTGDEEAEMALG
;
A
#
# COMPACT_ATOMS: atom_id res chain seq x y z
N MET A 1 2.12 -18.68 34.22
CA MET A 1 1.49 -17.84 33.16
C MET A 1 1.83 -16.36 33.28
N LEU A 2 1.67 -15.72 34.45
CA LEU A 2 1.86 -14.28 34.63
C LEU A 2 3.23 -13.73 34.14
N LYS A 3 4.33 -14.45 34.41
CA LYS A 3 5.67 -14.06 33.92
C LYS A 3 5.78 -14.05 32.38
N ARG A 4 5.10 -14.96 31.67
CA ARG A 4 5.12 -15.01 30.19
C ARG A 4 4.29 -13.87 29.59
N LEU A 5 3.14 -13.56 30.20
CA LEU A 5 2.31 -12.40 29.84
C LEU A 5 3.03 -11.07 30.05
N LEU A 6 3.79 -10.93 31.15
CA LEU A 6 4.62 -9.76 31.42
C LEU A 6 5.75 -9.59 30.39
N VAL A 7 6.39 -10.68 29.97
CA VAL A 7 7.41 -10.63 28.90
C VAL A 7 6.78 -10.25 27.56
N ILE A 8 5.64 -10.83 27.21
CA ILE A 8 4.92 -10.47 25.98
C ILE A 8 4.52 -8.99 26.03
N PHE A 9 3.95 -8.52 27.14
CA PHE A 9 3.56 -7.12 27.30
C PHE A 9 4.75 -6.16 27.25
N ALA A 10 5.89 -6.52 27.86
CA ALA A 10 7.11 -5.72 27.81
C ALA A 10 7.70 -5.67 26.39
N VAL A 11 7.75 -6.80 25.69
CA VAL A 11 8.20 -6.88 24.28
C VAL A 11 7.26 -6.07 23.38
N SER A 12 5.95 -6.22 23.55
CA SER A 12 4.95 -5.41 22.85
C SER A 12 5.14 -3.93 23.16
N ALA A 13 5.24 -3.51 24.42
CA ALA A 13 5.42 -2.10 24.78
C ALA A 13 6.72 -1.49 24.21
N MET A 14 7.82 -2.26 24.17
CA MET A 14 9.06 -1.84 23.52
C MET A 14 8.92 -1.72 22.00
N LEU A 15 8.21 -2.65 21.36
CA LEU A 15 7.91 -2.60 19.93
C LEU A 15 6.99 -1.43 19.58
N PHE A 16 5.91 -1.21 20.34
CA PHE A 16 4.92 -0.16 20.10
C PHE A 16 5.43 1.24 20.47
N GLY A 17 6.30 1.39 21.46
CA GLY A 17 6.90 2.67 21.83
C GLY A 17 7.82 3.26 20.75
N GLN A 18 8.45 2.41 19.92
CA GLN A 18 9.24 2.86 18.76
C GLN A 18 8.38 3.28 17.56
N LEU A 19 7.12 2.81 17.47
CA LEU A 19 6.22 3.13 16.36
C LEU A 19 5.75 4.60 16.36
N ALA A 20 5.79 5.29 17.51
CA ALA A 20 5.42 6.71 17.59
C ALA A 20 6.35 7.65 16.79
N ASN A 21 7.55 7.19 16.42
CA ASN A 21 8.49 7.89 15.53
C ASN A 21 8.69 7.16 14.20
N ALA A 22 7.89 6.14 13.91
CA ALA A 22 8.01 5.40 12.67
C ALA A 22 7.69 6.31 11.48
N GLN A 23 8.63 6.36 10.55
CA GLN A 23 8.39 6.98 9.27
C GLN A 23 7.33 6.16 8.55
N VAL A 24 6.21 6.78 8.20
CA VAL A 24 5.22 6.12 7.35
C VAL A 24 5.76 6.14 5.91
N ILE A 25 5.88 4.95 5.31
CA ILE A 25 6.32 4.79 3.92
C ILE A 25 5.45 5.69 3.04
N TRP A 26 6.10 6.55 2.23
CA TRP A 26 5.47 7.38 1.20
C TRP A 26 4.41 8.39 1.65
N ARG A 27 4.09 8.52 2.95
CA ARG A 27 3.20 9.57 3.48
C ARG A 27 3.94 10.84 3.94
N SER A 28 5.27 10.87 3.83
CA SER A 28 6.08 12.05 4.15
C SER A 28 7.21 12.24 3.14
N ALA A 29 7.75 13.45 3.04
CA ALA A 29 8.93 13.76 2.22
C ALA A 29 10.26 13.30 2.86
N LYS A 30 10.23 12.64 4.02
CA LYS A 30 11.44 12.09 4.63
C LYS A 30 11.76 10.74 4.00
N THR A 31 13.04 10.51 3.67
CA THR A 31 13.61 9.25 3.21
C THR A 31 14.04 8.36 4.39
N ILE A 32 14.10 7.05 4.15
CA ILE A 32 14.60 6.02 5.05
C ILE A 32 16.07 6.32 5.35
N LYS A 33 16.44 6.21 6.63
CA LYS A 33 17.82 6.37 7.07
C LYS A 33 18.72 5.36 6.35
N LYS A 34 19.95 5.78 5.99
CA LYS A 34 20.95 4.89 5.39
C LYS A 34 21.09 3.57 6.18
N GLY A 35 21.09 2.45 5.48
CA GLY A 35 21.26 1.11 6.04
C GLY A 35 20.04 0.56 6.79
N SER A 36 18.93 1.30 6.83
CA SER A 36 17.71 0.86 7.52
C SER A 36 16.76 0.17 6.55
N VAL A 37 16.02 -0.80 7.07
CA VAL A 37 14.93 -1.50 6.37
C VAL A 37 13.61 -1.04 6.96
N ILE A 38 12.60 -0.91 6.11
CA ILE A 38 11.22 -0.69 6.53
C ILE A 38 10.30 -1.65 5.78
N ALA A 39 9.25 -2.11 6.47
CA ALA A 39 8.19 -2.90 5.88
C ALA A 39 6.85 -2.24 6.16
N PHE A 40 5.92 -2.39 5.23
CA PHE A 40 4.57 -1.85 5.30
C PHE A 40 3.59 -2.90 4.79
N GLY A 41 2.47 -3.02 5.50
CA GLY A 41 1.31 -3.78 5.09
C GLY A 41 0.07 -2.91 5.24
N GLU A 42 -0.74 -2.83 4.20
CA GLU A 42 -2.03 -2.13 4.23
C GLU A 42 -3.11 -3.07 3.77
N TRP A 43 -4.00 -3.40 4.70
CA TRP A 43 -5.25 -4.07 4.38
C TRP A 43 -6.30 -3.01 4.05
N TYR A 44 -7.04 -3.22 2.96
CA TYR A 44 -8.11 -2.33 2.55
C TYR A 44 -9.37 -3.12 2.18
N LEU A 45 -10.50 -2.46 2.36
CA LEU A 45 -11.83 -2.87 1.92
C LEU A 45 -12.47 -1.63 1.27
N SER A 46 -13.09 -1.80 0.11
CA SER A 46 -13.75 -0.73 -0.62
C SER A 46 -15.03 -1.23 -1.24
N ASP A 47 -16.14 -0.65 -0.79
CA ASP A 47 -17.47 -0.90 -1.31
C ASP A 47 -17.84 0.23 -2.27
N LEU A 48 -17.89 -0.09 -3.56
CA LEU A 48 -18.19 0.87 -4.61
C LEU A 48 -19.66 0.71 -5.02
N THR A 49 -20.41 1.81 -4.94
CA THR A 49 -21.85 1.88 -5.24
C THR A 49 -22.15 2.58 -6.57
N LYS A 50 -21.17 3.26 -7.15
CA LYS A 50 -21.28 3.96 -8.44
C LYS A 50 -20.09 3.67 -9.34
N SER A 51 -20.31 3.76 -10.64
CA SER A 51 -19.26 3.78 -11.67
C SER A 51 -19.41 5.02 -12.54
N TYR A 52 -18.30 5.57 -13.02
CA TYR A 52 -18.32 6.69 -13.96
C TYR A 52 -18.47 6.18 -15.38
N ASP A 53 -19.51 6.66 -16.08
CA ASP A 53 -19.73 6.43 -17.50
C ASP A 53 -18.99 7.50 -18.29
N TRP A 54 -17.84 7.14 -18.87
CA TRP A 54 -17.02 8.05 -19.67
C TRP A 54 -17.65 8.47 -21.00
N ALA A 55 -18.59 7.69 -21.53
CA ALA A 55 -19.25 8.04 -22.80
C ALA A 55 -20.30 9.13 -22.61
N ASN A 56 -20.95 9.15 -21.46
CA ASN A 56 -22.01 10.11 -21.11
C ASN A 56 -21.57 11.14 -20.04
N GLU A 57 -20.30 11.07 -19.60
CA GLU A 57 -19.69 11.92 -18.58
C GLU A 57 -20.44 11.99 -17.24
N GLU A 58 -21.16 10.93 -16.86
CA GLU A 58 -22.03 10.90 -15.68
C GLU A 58 -21.71 9.75 -14.71
N TRP A 59 -22.01 9.95 -13.43
CA TRP A 59 -21.95 8.89 -12.43
C TRP A 59 -23.24 8.06 -12.48
N LYS A 60 -23.12 6.76 -12.72
CA LYS A 60 -24.23 5.81 -12.68
C LYS A 60 -24.18 4.97 -11.42
N ASP A 61 -25.33 4.82 -10.77
CA ASP A 61 -25.50 3.83 -9.72
C ASP A 61 -25.35 2.43 -10.31
N PHE A 62 -24.74 1.51 -9.54
CA PHE A 62 -24.87 0.11 -9.87
C PHE A 62 -26.35 -0.31 -9.77
N PRO A 63 -26.82 -1.25 -10.59
CA PRO A 63 -28.23 -1.67 -10.57
C PRO A 63 -28.66 -2.06 -9.14
N ASP A 64 -29.91 -1.75 -8.78
CA ASP A 64 -30.43 -1.85 -7.41
C ASP A 64 -29.97 -3.11 -6.66
N GLY A 65 -29.33 -2.90 -5.50
CA GLY A 65 -28.84 -3.96 -4.61
C GLY A 65 -27.42 -4.47 -4.89
N LYS A 66 -26.76 -4.01 -5.96
CA LYS A 66 -25.44 -4.51 -6.36
C LYS A 66 -24.32 -3.61 -5.85
N THR A 67 -23.25 -4.23 -5.36
CA THR A 67 -22.04 -3.55 -4.86
C THR A 67 -20.81 -4.18 -5.48
N LYS A 68 -19.79 -3.37 -5.75
CA LYS A 68 -18.46 -3.89 -6.07
C LYS A 68 -17.61 -3.83 -4.82
N THR A 69 -17.29 -4.99 -4.27
CA THR A 69 -16.47 -5.14 -3.07
C THR A 69 -15.04 -5.51 -3.45
N VAL A 70 -14.11 -4.63 -3.15
CA VAL A 70 -12.68 -4.88 -3.36
C VAL A 70 -12.01 -4.96 -2.01
N TRP A 71 -11.33 -6.07 -1.72
CA TRP A 71 -10.45 -6.14 -0.56
C TRP A 71 -9.05 -6.60 -0.97
N GLY A 72 -8.06 -6.26 -0.17
CA GLY A 72 -6.69 -6.58 -0.54
C GLY A 72 -5.70 -6.28 0.55
N LEU A 73 -4.48 -6.69 0.29
CA LEU A 73 -3.32 -6.47 1.11
C LEU A 73 -2.18 -5.94 0.23
N GLU A 74 -1.83 -4.68 0.40
CA GLU A 74 -0.63 -4.11 -0.19
C GLU A 74 0.56 -4.37 0.72
N THR A 75 1.66 -4.93 0.21
CA THR A 75 2.90 -5.12 0.98
C THR A 75 4.08 -4.43 0.34
N MET A 76 4.84 -3.68 1.12
CA MET A 76 6.08 -3.02 0.65
C MET A 76 7.24 -3.33 1.59
N VAL A 77 8.41 -3.54 1.00
CA VAL A 77 9.68 -3.59 1.72
C VAL A 77 10.64 -2.60 1.08
N GLY A 78 11.23 -1.73 1.90
CA GLY A 78 12.12 -0.66 1.48
C GLY A 78 13.45 -0.69 2.19
N TYR A 79 14.49 -0.18 1.52
CA TYR A 79 15.84 -0.05 2.03
C TYR A 79 16.41 1.34 1.76
N GLY A 80 17.00 1.96 2.79
CA GLY A 80 17.71 3.23 2.69
C GLY A 80 19.12 3.04 2.14
N ILE A 81 19.31 3.29 0.83
CA ILE A 81 20.62 3.22 0.17
C ILE A 81 21.55 4.33 0.71
N SER A 82 21.00 5.52 0.91
CA SER A 82 21.65 6.65 1.58
C SER A 82 20.59 7.46 2.36
N ASP A 83 21.01 8.44 3.16
CA ASP A 83 20.05 9.32 3.84
C ASP A 83 19.21 10.17 2.86
N ARG A 84 19.55 10.18 1.57
CA ARG A 84 18.80 10.85 0.50
C ARG A 84 18.12 9.91 -0.47
N TRP A 85 18.45 8.62 -0.48
CA TRP A 85 18.00 7.71 -1.53
C TRP A 85 17.58 6.38 -0.96
N GLU A 86 16.43 5.91 -1.39
CA GLU A 86 15.88 4.62 -1.03
C GLU A 86 15.27 3.92 -2.24
N ALA A 87 15.22 2.60 -2.15
CA ALA A 87 14.55 1.73 -3.11
C ALA A 87 13.59 0.80 -2.36
N MET A 88 12.55 0.36 -3.05
CA MET A 88 11.54 -0.54 -2.50
C MET A 88 11.03 -1.52 -3.54
N VAL A 89 10.58 -2.65 -3.03
CA VAL A 89 9.74 -3.60 -3.75
C VAL A 89 8.34 -3.52 -3.15
N HIS A 90 7.34 -3.38 -4.01
CA HIS A 90 5.92 -3.38 -3.66
C HIS A 90 5.27 -4.58 -4.32
N VAL A 91 4.67 -5.43 -3.50
CA VAL A 91 3.94 -6.62 -3.91
C VAL A 91 2.49 -6.45 -3.49
N PRO A 92 1.58 -6.13 -4.44
CA PRO A 92 0.15 -6.12 -4.19
C PRO A 92 -0.36 -7.55 -4.12
N VAL A 93 -1.04 -7.91 -3.04
CA VAL A 93 -1.84 -9.15 -2.97
C VAL A 93 -3.29 -8.72 -2.94
N ALA A 94 -4.03 -8.96 -4.02
CA ALA A 94 -5.40 -8.49 -4.16
C ALA A 94 -6.38 -9.67 -4.17
N PHE A 95 -7.54 -9.44 -3.56
CA PHE A 95 -8.67 -10.35 -3.56
C PHE A 95 -9.91 -9.56 -4.02
N LYS A 96 -10.21 -9.65 -5.31
CA LYS A 96 -11.30 -8.90 -5.92
C LYS A 96 -12.51 -9.80 -6.07
N SER A 97 -13.67 -9.32 -5.66
CA SER A 97 -14.97 -9.95 -5.91
C SER A 97 -15.89 -8.94 -6.60
N TYR A 98 -16.63 -9.38 -7.60
CA TYR A 98 -17.58 -8.56 -8.32
C TYR A 98 -18.86 -9.34 -8.52
N GLU A 99 -19.99 -8.77 -8.11
CA GLU A 99 -21.32 -9.30 -8.40
C GLU A 99 -21.99 -8.39 -9.43
N PHE A 100 -22.23 -8.87 -10.65
CA PHE A 100 -22.95 -8.11 -11.68
C PHE A 100 -23.89 -9.01 -12.48
N ASN A 101 -25.21 -8.71 -12.46
CA ASN A 101 -26.22 -9.38 -13.30
C ASN A 101 -26.13 -10.92 -13.30
N ASP A 102 -26.23 -11.54 -12.13
CA ASP A 102 -26.18 -13.00 -11.91
C ASP A 102 -24.81 -13.67 -12.20
N ASP A 103 -23.82 -12.91 -12.69
CA ASP A 103 -22.43 -13.35 -12.79
C ASP A 103 -21.65 -12.93 -11.53
N GLU A 104 -21.21 -13.92 -10.77
CA GLU A 104 -20.21 -13.76 -9.71
C GLU A 104 -18.82 -13.97 -10.32
N LYS A 105 -18.01 -12.92 -10.34
CA LYS A 105 -16.61 -13.01 -10.74
C LYS A 105 -15.71 -12.76 -9.56
N SER A 106 -14.73 -13.62 -9.37
CA SER A 106 -13.73 -13.45 -8.32
C SER A 106 -12.34 -13.67 -8.88
N SER A 107 -11.38 -12.92 -8.37
CA SER A 107 -9.97 -13.10 -8.71
C SER A 107 -9.14 -12.83 -7.48
N SER A 108 -8.24 -13.74 -7.17
CA SER A 108 -7.30 -13.61 -6.07
C SER A 108 -5.90 -13.91 -6.56
N GLY A 109 -4.93 -13.10 -6.15
CA GLY A 109 -3.55 -13.39 -6.45
C GLY A 109 -2.62 -12.22 -6.21
N ILE A 110 -1.39 -12.41 -6.67
CA ILE A 110 -0.36 -11.37 -6.67
C ILE A 110 -0.58 -10.52 -7.93
N GLY A 111 -0.73 -9.22 -7.75
CA GLY A 111 -0.76 -8.28 -8.88
C GLY A 111 0.65 -7.97 -9.40
N ASP A 112 0.75 -6.90 -10.17
CA ASP A 112 2.04 -6.47 -10.72
C ASP A 112 3.01 -6.03 -9.63
N ILE A 113 4.24 -6.51 -9.70
CA ILE A 113 5.30 -6.10 -8.78
C ILE A 113 5.79 -4.72 -9.21
N TYR A 114 5.93 -3.80 -8.24
CA TYR A 114 6.52 -2.49 -8.49
C TYR A 114 7.90 -2.38 -7.87
N PHE A 115 8.85 -1.87 -8.65
CA PHE A 115 10.08 -1.31 -8.13
C PHE A 115 9.91 0.19 -7.95
N LYS A 116 10.02 0.67 -6.72
CA LYS A 116 9.84 2.08 -6.38
C LYS A 116 11.15 2.66 -5.87
N THR A 117 11.39 3.93 -6.15
CA THR A 117 12.57 4.66 -5.69
C THR A 117 12.19 6.06 -5.26
N ARG A 118 12.92 6.61 -4.30
CA ARG A 118 12.67 7.95 -3.80
C ARG A 118 13.97 8.67 -3.48
N TYR A 119 14.10 9.91 -3.96
CA TYR A 119 15.30 10.73 -3.81
C TYR A 119 14.96 12.10 -3.19
N ALA A 120 15.54 12.39 -2.02
CA ALA A 120 15.40 13.66 -1.33
C ALA A 120 16.29 14.73 -1.99
N VAL A 121 15.70 15.51 -2.89
CA VAL A 121 16.35 16.66 -3.54
C VAL A 121 16.67 17.74 -2.51
N LEU A 122 15.69 18.04 -1.64
CA LEU A 122 15.86 18.88 -0.46
C LEU A 122 15.49 18.06 0.78
N PRO A 123 16.48 17.55 1.54
CA PRO A 123 16.22 16.78 2.74
C PRO A 123 15.42 17.58 3.77
N PHE A 124 14.56 16.89 4.53
CA PHE A 124 13.77 17.52 5.57
C PHE A 124 14.64 18.24 6.60
N ASN A 125 14.42 19.53 6.75
CA ASN A 125 15.08 20.37 7.74
C ASN A 125 14.09 20.69 8.88
N LYS A 126 14.50 20.45 10.13
CA LYS A 126 13.66 20.69 11.31
C LYS A 126 13.32 22.16 11.55
N VAL A 127 14.18 23.08 11.10
CA VAL A 127 14.03 24.53 11.26
C VAL A 127 13.07 25.09 10.21
N SER A 128 13.35 24.86 8.92
CA SER A 128 12.49 25.37 7.84
C SER A 128 11.21 24.56 7.65
N LYS A 129 11.15 23.33 8.16
CA LYS A 129 10.07 22.34 7.96
C LYS A 129 9.76 22.05 6.48
N GLN A 130 10.68 22.39 5.60
CA GLN A 130 10.57 22.17 4.16
C GLN A 130 11.34 20.93 3.76
N ALA A 131 10.84 20.25 2.74
CA ALA A 131 11.47 19.12 2.09
C ALA A 131 10.95 19.02 0.65
N LEU A 132 11.79 18.50 -0.25
CA LEU A 132 11.42 18.17 -1.62
C LEU A 132 11.97 16.81 -1.95
N THR A 133 11.11 15.94 -2.46
CA THR A 133 11.45 14.57 -2.79
C THR A 133 10.89 14.20 -4.15
N LEU A 134 11.70 13.54 -4.96
CA LEU A 134 11.30 12.96 -6.24
C LEU A 134 11.06 11.46 -6.06
N HIS A 135 10.01 10.98 -6.70
CA HIS A 135 9.56 9.61 -6.60
C HIS A 135 9.52 9.01 -8.01
N GLY A 136 9.97 7.78 -8.15
CA GLY A 136 9.87 7.01 -9.39
C GLY A 136 9.32 5.62 -9.09
N ALA A 137 8.52 5.09 -10.01
CA ALA A 137 7.99 3.74 -9.93
C ALA A 137 8.04 3.07 -11.30
N LEU A 138 8.47 1.82 -11.33
CA LEU A 138 8.39 0.93 -12.46
C LEU A 138 7.45 -0.22 -12.07
N ARG A 139 6.43 -0.45 -12.88
CA ARG A 139 5.49 -1.56 -12.75
C ARG A 139 5.90 -2.64 -13.72
N LEU A 140 6.00 -3.87 -13.23
CA LEU A 140 6.29 -5.05 -14.04
C LEU A 140 4.99 -5.84 -14.22
N GLY A 141 4.64 -6.17 -15.46
CA GLY A 141 3.48 -7.02 -15.80
C GLY A 141 3.67 -8.46 -15.35
N THR A 142 3.68 -8.69 -14.04
CA THR A 142 3.92 -9.99 -13.40
C THR A 142 2.68 -10.59 -12.77
N GLY A 143 1.60 -9.81 -12.71
CA GLY A 143 0.30 -10.25 -12.25
C GLY A 143 -0.31 -11.26 -13.22
N ASP A 144 -1.30 -11.99 -12.74
CA ASP A 144 -2.01 -12.99 -13.51
C ASP A 144 -2.80 -12.36 -14.67
N GLU A 145 -2.39 -12.66 -15.90
CA GLU A 145 -3.05 -12.20 -17.13
C GLU A 145 -4.38 -12.95 -17.39
N GLU A 146 -4.57 -14.14 -16.81
CA GLU A 146 -5.78 -14.95 -16.96
C GLU A 146 -6.83 -14.63 -15.89
N ALA A 147 -6.50 -13.74 -14.93
CA ALA A 147 -7.44 -13.32 -13.91
C ALA A 147 -8.66 -12.64 -14.53
N GLU A 148 -9.86 -13.09 -14.17
CA GLU A 148 -11.12 -12.50 -14.63
C GLU A 148 -11.24 -11.00 -14.28
N MET A 149 -10.52 -10.57 -13.24
CA MET A 149 -10.31 -9.19 -12.88
C MET A 149 -8.83 -8.89 -12.65
N ALA A 150 -8.34 -7.85 -13.31
CA ALA A 150 -6.97 -7.35 -13.12
C ALA A 150 -6.67 -7.11 -11.63
N LEU A 151 -5.63 -7.76 -11.11
CA LEU A 151 -5.33 -7.79 -9.68
C LEU A 151 -4.63 -6.53 -9.17
N GLY A 152 -3.98 -5.75 -10.04
CA GLY A 152 -3.32 -4.50 -9.67
C GLY A 152 -1.97 -4.38 -10.33
#